data_AF-A0A813KP34-F1
#
_entry.id   AF-A0A813KP34-F1
#
_cell.length_a   1.000
_cell.length_b   1.000
_cell.length_c   1.000
_cell.angle_alpha   90.00
_cell.angle_beta   90.00
_cell.angle_gamma   90.00
#
_symmetry.space_group_name_H-M   'P 1'
#
loop_
_entity.id
_entity.type
_entity.pdbx_description
1 polymer ?
#
loop_
_entity_poly.entity_id
_entity_poly.type
_entity_poly.pdbx_seq_one_letter_code
_entity_poly.pdbx_strand_id
1 'polypeptide(L)'
;DIRDLVELTVGKMEMYHLVAALFLESAIALYCEGRIHTTAPPFVLSLFYMSVASAFLYLLLAVWLSMHASIASHSFGVRLLTRFVRLPVPGLAQIDVLNARLADFERQGLKQILRVPGTGQNQEWRQRRPLDTLGVVEEGARVPDAQHAAAQVLKQKEDLLGPGMQAFNKSENFMGSARNLPGKHVELFRRLQAKWQCFDAYARVCMAIGANQLLLGLEAWIVIISLLTYSCPSICFALLFAMSFGGLALAYLDIAHLGDWKICLLQLCGAAPCWIAAVSIVACEKDAQGKVSPEAKFPASPLCFLVALLWFEGLLRVAWPSNDEATLPRRFRAVLFLDVFADAGLEDAASEDHAENSRAPTSGELQRQTSGAS
;
A
#
# COMPACT_ATOMS: atom_id res chain seq x y z
N ASP A 1 4.03 -7.01 -16.20
CA ASP A 1 3.70 -7.59 -14.88
C ASP A 1 4.37 -6.87 -13.73
N ILE A 2 5.60 -7.22 -13.31
CA ILE A 2 6.25 -6.59 -12.13
C ILE A 2 6.40 -5.08 -12.29
N ARG A 3 6.79 -4.62 -13.48
CA ARG A 3 6.89 -3.20 -13.78
C ARG A 3 5.53 -2.50 -13.59
N ASP A 4 4.48 -3.06 -14.18
CA ASP A 4 3.13 -2.50 -14.11
C ASP A 4 2.60 -2.51 -12.67
N LEU A 5 2.87 -3.56 -11.89
CA LEU A 5 2.51 -3.63 -10.46
C LEU A 5 3.21 -2.54 -9.63
N VAL A 6 4.50 -2.29 -9.91
CA VAL A 6 5.26 -1.22 -9.24
C VAL A 6 4.75 0.14 -9.67
N GLU A 7 4.55 0.37 -10.98
CA GLU A 7 4.02 1.63 -11.51
C GLU A 7 2.61 1.93 -10.97
N LEU A 8 1.75 0.91 -10.84
CA LEU A 8 0.44 1.05 -10.21
C LEU A 8 0.54 1.44 -8.72
N THR A 9 1.46 0.82 -7.99
CA THR A 9 1.69 1.12 -6.57
C THR A 9 2.19 2.56 -6.39
N VAL A 10 3.17 2.96 -7.21
CA VAL A 10 3.75 4.30 -7.19
C VAL A 10 2.69 5.35 -7.55
N GLY A 11 1.94 5.15 -8.63
CA GLY A 11 0.88 6.07 -9.03
C GLY A 11 -0.22 6.23 -7.98
N LYS A 12 -0.56 5.14 -7.28
CA LYS A 12 -1.50 5.20 -6.14
C LYS A 12 -0.93 6.02 -4.97
N MET A 13 0.36 5.86 -4.65
CA MET A 13 0.99 6.61 -3.55
C MET A 13 1.09 8.11 -3.88
N GLU A 14 1.37 8.45 -5.13
CA GLU A 14 1.41 9.83 -5.60
C GLU A 14 0.03 10.49 -5.48
N MET A 15 -1.04 9.77 -5.80
CA MET A 15 -2.41 10.27 -5.60
C MET A 15 -2.70 10.57 -4.12
N TYR A 16 -2.27 9.70 -3.20
CA TYR A 16 -2.44 9.94 -1.76
C TYR A 16 -1.64 11.14 -1.26
N HIS A 17 -0.41 11.29 -1.75
CA HIS A 17 0.41 12.46 -1.44
C HIS A 17 -0.32 13.74 -1.89
N LEU A 18 -0.82 13.78 -3.13
CA LEU A 18 -1.53 14.94 -3.67
C LEU A 18 -2.77 15.28 -2.83
N VAL A 19 -3.61 14.29 -2.52
CA VAL A 19 -4.83 14.51 -1.71
C VAL A 19 -4.49 14.98 -0.30
N ALA A 20 -3.48 14.37 0.34
CA ALA A 20 -3.05 14.80 1.67
C ALA A 20 -2.49 16.22 1.66
N ALA A 21 -1.76 16.62 0.61
CA ALA A 21 -1.25 17.98 0.45
C ALA A 21 -2.38 19.01 0.32
N LEU A 22 -3.45 18.71 -0.42
CA LEU A 22 -4.63 19.58 -0.53
C LEU A 22 -5.34 19.76 0.82
N PHE A 23 -5.50 18.69 1.59
CA PHE A 23 -6.04 18.80 2.95
C PHE A 23 -5.11 19.56 3.88
N LEU A 24 -3.79 19.40 3.72
CA LEU A 24 -2.80 20.13 4.52
C LEU A 24 -2.86 21.63 4.23
N GLU A 25 -3.00 22.04 2.96
CA GLU A 25 -3.25 23.43 2.57
C GLU A 25 -4.53 23.98 3.20
N SER A 26 -5.62 23.19 3.16
CA SER A 26 -6.88 23.56 3.81
C SER A 26 -6.73 23.74 5.33
N ALA A 27 -5.98 22.87 5.99
CA ALA A 27 -5.68 22.98 7.42
C ALA A 27 -4.85 24.23 7.73
N ILE A 28 -3.86 24.58 6.90
CA ILE A 28 -3.06 25.80 7.04
C ILE A 28 -3.92 27.03 6.83
N ALA A 29 -4.78 27.04 5.81
CA ALA A 29 -5.71 28.15 5.55
C ALA A 29 -6.64 28.37 6.74
N LEU A 30 -7.24 27.31 7.28
CA LEU A 30 -8.09 27.40 8.49
C LEU A 30 -7.30 27.88 9.72
N TYR A 31 -6.05 27.46 9.89
CA TYR A 31 -5.24 27.87 11.03
C TYR A 31 -4.79 29.34 10.95
N CYS A 32 -4.41 29.80 9.76
CA CYS A 32 -3.83 31.13 9.54
C CYS A 32 -4.89 32.20 9.26
N GLU A 33 -5.85 31.91 8.38
CA GLU A 33 -6.89 32.84 7.93
C GLU A 33 -8.16 32.76 8.77
N GLY A 34 -8.39 31.64 9.46
CA GLY A 34 -9.50 31.45 10.40
C GLY A 34 -9.38 32.27 11.68
N ARG A 35 -8.86 33.51 11.59
CA ARG A 35 -8.77 34.45 12.70
C ARG A 35 -10.16 34.82 13.18
N ILE A 36 -10.46 34.37 14.38
CA ILE A 36 -11.70 34.71 15.07
C ILE A 36 -11.53 36.09 15.70
N HIS A 37 -12.16 37.09 15.10
CA HIS A 37 -12.14 38.48 15.59
C HIS A 37 -13.00 38.68 16.84
N THR A 38 -13.91 37.75 17.12
CA THR A 38 -14.81 37.80 18.28
C THR A 38 -14.13 37.25 19.52
N THR A 39 -14.48 37.78 20.70
CA THR A 39 -14.08 37.25 22.00
C THR A 39 -14.75 35.90 22.24
N ALA A 40 -14.16 34.82 21.71
CA ALA A 40 -14.65 33.47 21.90
C ALA A 40 -14.22 32.91 23.26
N PRO A 41 -15.06 32.09 23.92
CA PRO A 41 -14.66 31.39 25.12
C PRO A 41 -13.38 30.58 24.88
N PRO A 42 -12.35 30.69 25.74
CA PRO A 42 -11.05 30.07 25.51
C PRO A 42 -11.11 28.56 25.26
N PHE A 43 -12.06 27.85 25.87
CA PHE A 43 -12.17 26.39 25.72
C PHE A 43 -12.58 25.95 24.31
N VAL A 44 -13.50 26.68 23.66
CA VAL A 44 -13.95 26.37 22.28
C VAL A 44 -12.84 26.69 21.30
N LEU A 45 -12.15 27.82 21.54
CA LEU A 45 -11.01 28.24 20.75
C LEU A 45 -9.86 27.22 20.84
N SER A 46 -9.58 26.71 22.04
CA SER A 46 -8.61 25.64 22.25
C SER A 46 -9.03 24.34 21.54
N LEU A 47 -10.32 23.95 21.58
CA LEU A 47 -10.81 22.78 20.86
C LEU A 47 -10.61 22.91 19.34
N PHE A 48 -10.88 24.10 18.79
CA PHE A 48 -10.62 24.43 17.38
C PHE A 48 -9.13 24.32 17.04
N TYR A 49 -8.24 25.01 17.76
CA TYR A 49 -6.82 24.98 17.43
C TYR A 49 -6.19 23.60 17.64
N MET A 50 -6.60 22.85 18.67
CA MET A 50 -6.09 21.50 18.92
C MET A 50 -6.49 20.52 17.81
N SER A 51 -7.73 20.60 17.32
CA SER A 51 -8.22 19.74 16.23
C SER A 51 -7.58 20.11 14.87
N VAL A 52 -7.41 21.40 14.57
CA VAL A 52 -6.70 21.82 13.34
C VAL A 52 -5.21 21.47 13.41
N ALA A 53 -4.57 21.64 14.57
CA ALA A 53 -3.15 21.26 14.76
C ALA A 53 -2.94 19.74 14.67
N SER A 54 -3.84 18.94 15.25
CA SER A 54 -3.78 17.48 15.13
C SER A 54 -4.02 17.05 13.68
N ALA A 55 -4.99 17.66 12.98
CA ALA A 55 -5.22 17.42 11.55
C ALA A 55 -3.95 17.70 10.73
N PHE A 56 -3.31 18.84 10.95
CA PHE A 56 -2.05 19.19 10.30
C PHE A 56 -0.96 18.13 10.53
N LEU A 57 -0.74 17.69 11.77
CA LEU A 57 0.29 16.71 12.09
C LEU A 57 0.03 15.35 11.42
N TYR A 58 -1.21 14.87 11.44
CA TYR A 58 -1.57 13.59 10.81
C TYR A 58 -1.51 13.65 9.28
N LEU A 59 -1.94 14.76 8.67
CA LEU A 59 -1.84 14.96 7.23
C LEU A 59 -0.38 15.07 6.78
N LEU A 60 0.46 15.75 7.55
CA LEU A 60 1.90 15.80 7.30
C LEU A 60 2.55 14.41 7.40
N LEU A 61 2.16 13.62 8.40
CA LEU A 61 2.61 12.25 8.54
C LEU A 61 2.14 11.37 7.37
N ALA A 62 0.91 11.56 6.88
CA ALA A 62 0.41 10.86 5.70
C ALA A 62 1.22 11.19 4.43
N VAL A 63 1.56 12.46 4.21
CA VAL A 63 2.46 12.90 3.13
C VAL A 63 3.83 12.24 3.26
N TRP A 64 4.40 12.25 4.45
CA TRP A 64 5.73 11.68 4.69
C TRP A 64 5.75 10.15 4.47
N LEU A 65 4.79 9.43 5.02
CA LEU A 65 4.69 7.97 4.88
C LEU A 65 4.42 7.55 3.43
N SER A 66 3.55 8.26 2.70
CA SER A 66 3.27 7.98 1.28
C SER A 66 4.50 8.23 0.40
N MET A 67 5.27 9.31 0.66
CA MET A 67 6.54 9.57 0.00
C MET A 67 7.55 8.42 0.25
N HIS A 68 7.68 7.96 1.50
CA HIS A 68 8.55 6.83 1.81
C HIS A 68 8.11 5.53 1.12
N ALA A 69 6.81 5.23 1.11
CA ALA A 69 6.26 4.07 0.42
C ALA A 69 6.54 4.11 -1.10
N SER A 70 6.39 5.28 -1.72
CA SER A 70 6.70 5.49 -3.14
C SER A 70 8.18 5.25 -3.46
N ILE A 71 9.09 5.89 -2.73
CA ILE A 71 10.54 5.72 -2.94
C ILE A 71 10.98 4.26 -2.71
N ALA A 72 10.46 3.63 -1.65
CA ALA A 72 10.79 2.25 -1.32
C ALA A 72 10.30 1.28 -2.40
N SER A 73 9.03 1.37 -2.80
CA SER A 73 8.43 0.51 -3.83
C SER A 73 9.14 0.65 -5.18
N HIS A 74 9.45 1.88 -5.60
CA HIS A 74 10.21 2.13 -6.83
C HIS A 74 11.63 1.55 -6.77
N SER A 75 12.36 1.79 -5.68
CA SER A 75 13.73 1.28 -5.47
C SER A 75 13.77 -0.26 -5.46
N PHE A 76 12.83 -0.90 -4.77
CA PHE A 76 12.72 -2.36 -4.78
C PHE A 76 12.27 -2.91 -6.12
N GLY A 77 11.37 -2.23 -6.83
CA GLY A 77 10.95 -2.58 -8.18
C GLY A 77 12.12 -2.60 -9.17
N VAL A 78 12.94 -1.55 -9.18
CA VAL A 78 14.16 -1.48 -10.03
C VAL A 78 15.15 -2.57 -9.66
N ARG A 79 15.35 -2.84 -8.35
CA ARG A 79 16.20 -3.95 -7.89
C ARG A 79 15.66 -5.31 -8.34
N LEU A 80 14.34 -5.49 -8.33
CA LEU A 80 13.69 -6.72 -8.77
C LEU A 80 13.96 -6.96 -10.26
N LEU A 81 13.76 -5.92 -11.07
CA LEU A 81 14.01 -5.96 -12.51
C LEU A 81 15.48 -6.19 -12.86
N THR A 82 16.41 -5.50 -12.20
CA THR A 82 17.84 -5.59 -12.52
C THR A 82 18.52 -6.87 -12.01
N ARG A 83 18.05 -7.43 -10.89
CA ARG A 83 18.68 -8.60 -10.27
C ARG A 83 17.98 -9.92 -10.59
N PHE A 84 16.65 -9.93 -10.65
CA PHE A 84 15.87 -11.17 -10.77
C PHE A 84 15.24 -11.34 -12.14
N VAL A 85 14.72 -10.27 -12.74
CA VAL A 85 14.22 -10.27 -14.13
C VAL A 85 15.32 -9.79 -15.07
N ARG A 86 16.50 -10.40 -14.98
CA ARG A 86 17.47 -10.21 -16.06
C ARG A 86 16.84 -10.77 -17.33
N LEU A 87 16.90 -9.99 -18.41
CA LEU A 87 16.72 -10.53 -19.75
C LEU A 87 17.58 -11.81 -19.83
N PRO A 88 17.06 -12.93 -20.35
CA PRO A 88 17.86 -14.13 -20.50
C PRO A 88 19.09 -13.73 -21.32
N VAL A 89 20.24 -13.60 -20.65
CA VAL A 89 21.51 -13.38 -21.35
C VAL A 89 21.66 -14.62 -22.19
N PRO A 90 21.66 -14.50 -23.53
CA PRO A 90 21.71 -15.67 -24.37
C PRO A 90 22.94 -16.47 -23.97
N GLY A 91 22.76 -17.76 -23.68
CA GLY A 91 23.88 -18.62 -23.35
C GLY A 91 24.88 -18.60 -24.50
N LEU A 92 26.16 -18.91 -24.25
CA LEU A 92 27.18 -18.94 -25.30
C LEU A 92 26.72 -19.75 -26.52
N ALA A 93 26.03 -20.88 -26.31
CA ALA A 93 25.44 -21.67 -27.40
C ALA A 93 24.38 -20.92 -28.23
N GLN A 94 23.54 -20.09 -27.59
CA GLN A 94 22.57 -19.26 -28.32
C GLN A 94 23.26 -18.11 -29.05
N ILE A 95 24.31 -17.54 -28.46
CA ILE A 95 25.18 -16.55 -29.12
C ILE A 95 25.86 -17.20 -30.34
N ASP A 96 26.32 -18.44 -30.23
CA ASP A 96 26.95 -19.18 -31.34
C ASP A 96 25.95 -19.46 -32.47
N VAL A 97 24.71 -19.83 -32.14
CA VAL A 97 23.63 -19.98 -33.13
C VAL A 97 23.30 -18.64 -33.80
N LEU A 98 23.27 -17.54 -33.05
CA LEU A 98 23.06 -16.21 -33.61
C LEU A 98 24.23 -15.77 -34.50
N ASN A 99 25.47 -16.04 -34.09
CA ASN A 99 26.68 -15.78 -34.88
C ASN A 99 26.68 -16.60 -36.17
N ALA A 100 26.27 -17.88 -36.12
CA ALA A 100 26.13 -18.71 -37.30
C ALA A 100 25.07 -18.16 -38.27
N ARG A 101 23.92 -17.71 -37.75
CA ARG A 101 22.88 -17.05 -38.56
C ARG A 101 23.35 -15.72 -39.16
N LEU A 102 24.11 -14.93 -38.40
CA LEU A 102 24.68 -13.67 -38.88
C LEU A 102 25.69 -13.92 -40.00
N ALA A 103 26.58 -14.90 -39.82
CA ALA A 103 27.55 -15.29 -40.84
C ALA A 103 26.87 -15.81 -42.13
N ASP A 104 25.78 -16.57 -42.00
CA ASP A 104 24.99 -17.00 -43.16
C ASP A 104 24.29 -15.81 -43.83
N PHE A 105 23.83 -14.80 -43.08
CA PHE A 105 23.26 -13.56 -43.63
C PHE A 105 24.31 -12.72 -44.38
N GLU A 106 25.51 -12.56 -43.84
CA GLU A 106 26.62 -11.84 -44.50
C GLU A 106 27.03 -12.50 -45.81
N ARG A 107 27.01 -13.84 -45.88
CA ARG A 107 27.35 -14.61 -47.08
C ARG A 107 26.32 -14.53 -48.20
N GLN A 108 25.06 -14.16 -47.90
CA GLN A 108 24.01 -14.03 -48.91
C GLN A 108 24.24 -12.85 -49.89
N GLY A 109 25.12 -11.92 -49.51
CA GLY A 109 25.55 -10.80 -50.35
C GLY A 109 24.50 -9.69 -50.50
N LEU A 110 24.97 -8.46 -50.76
CA LEU A 110 24.12 -7.26 -50.85
C LEU A 110 22.96 -7.39 -51.86
N LYS A 111 23.14 -8.20 -52.91
CA LYS A 111 22.12 -8.43 -53.95
C LYS A 111 20.88 -9.18 -53.43
N GLN A 112 21.01 -9.98 -52.37
CA GLN A 112 19.86 -10.64 -51.72
C GLN A 112 19.22 -9.73 -50.66
N ILE A 113 20.02 -8.93 -49.96
CA ILE A 113 19.54 -7.97 -48.95
C ILE A 113 18.68 -6.87 -49.59
N LEU A 114 19.04 -6.42 -50.80
CA LEU A 114 18.32 -5.37 -51.54
C LEU A 114 17.12 -5.88 -52.37
N ARG A 115 16.62 -7.10 -52.12
CA ARG A 115 15.44 -7.60 -52.86
C ARG A 115 14.15 -6.96 -52.36
N VAL A 116 13.31 -6.53 -53.31
CA VAL A 116 11.98 -6.01 -53.05
C VAL A 116 11.07 -7.16 -52.59
N PRO A 117 10.42 -7.07 -51.41
CA PRO A 117 9.49 -8.10 -50.96
C PRO A 117 8.29 -8.17 -51.92
N GLY A 118 8.12 -9.31 -52.60
CA GLY A 118 6.94 -9.59 -53.45
C GLY A 118 7.22 -10.23 -54.82
N THR A 119 8.45 -10.18 -55.35
CA THR A 119 8.75 -10.64 -56.73
C THR A 119 9.77 -11.78 -56.83
N GLY A 120 10.15 -12.41 -55.73
CA GLY A 120 11.17 -13.47 -55.71
C GLY A 120 10.66 -14.82 -55.19
N GLN A 121 11.15 -15.92 -55.78
CA GLN A 121 10.97 -17.30 -55.28
C GLN A 121 11.26 -17.38 -53.77
N ASN A 122 10.38 -18.07 -53.03
CA ASN A 122 10.51 -18.32 -51.60
C ASN A 122 11.89 -18.92 -51.28
N GLN A 123 12.68 -18.21 -50.47
CA GLN A 123 13.92 -18.76 -49.94
C GLN A 123 13.59 -19.80 -48.87
N GLU A 124 13.90 -21.06 -49.14
CA GLU A 124 13.91 -22.09 -48.11
C GLU A 124 15.16 -21.91 -47.25
N TRP A 125 14.96 -21.39 -46.03
CA TRP A 125 16.00 -21.39 -45.01
C TRP A 125 16.35 -22.85 -44.67
N ARG A 126 17.41 -23.39 -45.27
CA ARG A 126 17.98 -24.67 -44.84
C ARG A 126 18.52 -24.51 -43.42
N GLN A 127 17.76 -24.98 -42.42
CA GLN A 127 18.27 -25.13 -41.06
C GLN A 127 19.52 -26.03 -41.11
N ARG A 128 20.70 -25.44 -40.92
CA ARG A 128 21.90 -26.24 -40.65
C ARG A 128 21.69 -27.00 -39.35
N ARG A 129 21.98 -28.29 -39.37
CA ARG A 129 22.03 -29.07 -38.12
C ARG A 129 23.22 -28.53 -37.31
N PRO A 130 23.05 -28.31 -35.99
CA PRO A 130 24.10 -27.71 -35.14
C PRO A 130 25.42 -28.52 -35.07
N LEU A 131 25.48 -29.73 -35.63
CA LEU A 131 26.71 -30.53 -35.70
C LEU A 131 27.63 -30.21 -36.89
N ASP A 132 27.19 -29.44 -37.90
CA ASP A 132 27.99 -29.21 -39.12
C ASP A 132 28.99 -28.03 -39.01
N THR A 133 29.12 -27.41 -37.83
CA THR A 133 29.91 -26.17 -37.63
C THR A 133 31.25 -26.34 -36.93
N LEU A 134 31.82 -27.54 -36.92
CA LEU A 134 33.27 -27.72 -36.75
C LEU A 134 33.85 -28.33 -38.01
N GLY A 135 33.74 -27.58 -39.12
CA GLY A 135 34.73 -27.66 -40.19
C GLY A 135 36.06 -27.19 -39.64
N VAL A 136 36.71 -28.06 -38.86
CA VAL A 136 38.15 -28.01 -38.64
C VAL A 136 38.74 -27.97 -40.04
N VAL A 137 39.31 -26.82 -40.41
CA VAL A 137 40.24 -26.76 -41.53
C VAL A 137 41.34 -27.76 -41.16
N GLU A 138 41.25 -28.98 -41.71
CA GLU A 138 42.33 -29.96 -41.69
C GLU A 138 43.49 -29.39 -42.52
N GLU A 139 44.22 -28.45 -41.94
CA GLU A 139 45.58 -28.19 -42.39
C GLU A 139 46.49 -29.12 -41.59
N GLY A 140 46.94 -30.17 -42.28
CA GLY A 140 47.65 -31.30 -41.71
C GLY A 140 48.84 -30.91 -40.84
N ALA A 141 48.68 -31.04 -39.53
CA ALA A 141 49.77 -31.19 -38.59
C ALA A 141 49.37 -32.21 -37.52
N ARG A 142 49.96 -33.41 -37.60
CA ARG A 142 49.87 -34.44 -36.57
C ARG A 142 50.56 -33.93 -35.30
N VAL A 143 49.79 -33.44 -34.34
CA VAL A 143 50.25 -33.23 -32.96
C VAL A 143 49.42 -34.17 -32.06
N PRO A 144 50.01 -35.28 -31.57
CA PRO A 144 49.40 -36.05 -30.49
C PRO A 144 49.47 -35.21 -29.20
N ASP A 145 48.44 -35.30 -28.35
CA ASP A 145 48.31 -34.72 -26.98
C ASP A 145 47.39 -33.50 -26.78
N ALA A 146 46.65 -33.05 -27.81
CA ALA A 146 45.72 -31.92 -27.68
C ALA A 146 44.40 -32.22 -26.91
N GLN A 147 44.05 -33.49 -26.68
CA GLN A 147 42.77 -33.87 -26.04
C GLN A 147 42.71 -33.59 -24.53
N HIS A 148 43.84 -33.57 -23.82
CA HIS A 148 43.85 -33.25 -22.38
C HIS A 148 43.90 -31.75 -22.08
N ALA A 149 44.46 -30.93 -22.98
CA ALA A 149 44.54 -29.48 -22.80
C ALA A 149 43.18 -28.78 -22.99
N ALA A 150 42.35 -29.24 -23.94
CA ALA A 150 41.02 -28.66 -24.18
C ALA A 150 40.06 -28.87 -22.99
N ALA A 151 40.19 -29.98 -22.27
CA ALA A 151 39.38 -30.26 -21.09
C ALA A 151 39.76 -29.40 -19.86
N GLN A 152 41.02 -28.97 -19.74
CA GLN A 152 41.46 -28.10 -18.64
C GLN A 152 41.08 -26.62 -18.87
N VAL A 153 41.12 -26.13 -20.12
CA VAL A 153 40.76 -24.74 -20.44
C VAL A 153 39.26 -24.48 -20.23
N LEU A 154 38.40 -25.48 -20.41
CA LEU A 154 36.96 -25.36 -20.12
C LEU A 154 36.66 -25.30 -18.61
N LYS A 155 37.47 -25.95 -17.76
CA LYS A 155 37.31 -25.88 -16.30
C LYS A 155 37.79 -24.56 -15.68
N GLN A 156 38.71 -23.85 -16.35
CA GLN A 156 39.32 -22.64 -15.79
C GLN A 156 38.58 -21.34 -16.14
N LYS A 157 37.64 -21.38 -17.09
CA LYS A 157 36.82 -20.22 -17.48
C LYS A 157 35.56 -20.03 -16.63
N GLU A 158 35.24 -20.96 -15.72
CA GLU A 158 34.04 -20.86 -14.87
C GLU A 158 34.19 -19.92 -13.66
N ASP A 159 35.40 -19.43 -13.33
CA ASP A 159 35.63 -18.77 -12.03
C ASP A 159 36.38 -17.42 -12.11
N LEU A 160 36.10 -16.60 -13.12
CA LEU A 160 36.63 -15.24 -13.25
C LEU A 160 35.80 -14.16 -12.52
N LEU A 161 34.75 -14.55 -11.79
CA LEU A 161 33.97 -13.66 -10.93
C LEU A 161 34.30 -13.97 -9.45
N GLY A 162 35.25 -13.22 -8.90
CA GLY A 162 35.90 -13.51 -7.61
C GLY A 162 35.05 -13.48 -6.32
N PRO A 163 35.70 -13.63 -5.16
CA PRO A 163 35.08 -13.89 -3.84
C PRO A 163 34.21 -12.75 -3.25
N GLY A 164 33.98 -11.65 -3.98
CA GLY A 164 33.05 -10.58 -3.60
C GLY A 164 31.56 -10.96 -3.71
N MET A 165 31.21 -12.07 -4.38
CA MET A 165 29.82 -12.54 -4.49
C MET A 165 29.33 -13.36 -3.27
N GLN A 166 30.23 -13.91 -2.44
CA GLN A 166 29.80 -14.83 -1.37
C GLN A 166 29.00 -14.15 -0.24
N ALA A 167 29.17 -12.84 -0.01
CA ALA A 167 28.34 -12.08 0.92
C ALA A 167 26.88 -11.90 0.41
N PHE A 168 26.63 -12.10 -0.88
CA PHE A 168 25.30 -12.06 -1.50
C PHE A 168 24.62 -13.45 -1.60
N ASN A 169 25.35 -14.56 -1.35
CA ASN A 169 24.82 -15.92 -1.53
C ASN A 169 23.78 -16.39 -0.50
N LYS A 170 23.60 -15.68 0.62
CA LYS A 170 22.41 -15.91 1.48
C LYS A 170 21.10 -15.62 0.74
N SER A 171 21.14 -14.82 -0.34
CA SER A 171 20.01 -14.60 -1.24
C SER A 171 20.01 -15.49 -2.50
N GLU A 172 21.05 -16.28 -2.76
CA GLU A 172 21.12 -17.18 -3.92
C GLU A 172 20.39 -18.52 -3.72
N ASN A 173 20.15 -18.95 -2.47
CA ASN A 173 19.22 -20.06 -2.21
C ASN A 173 17.78 -19.75 -2.69
N PHE A 174 17.44 -18.48 -2.93
CA PHE A 174 16.20 -18.10 -3.63
C PHE A 174 16.28 -18.27 -5.16
N MET A 175 17.46 -18.21 -5.78
CA MET A 175 17.64 -18.17 -7.24
C MET A 175 17.42 -19.52 -7.93
N GLY A 176 17.91 -20.62 -7.36
CA GLY A 176 17.74 -21.96 -7.96
C GLY A 176 16.27 -22.41 -7.98
N SER A 177 15.49 -21.91 -7.01
CA SER A 177 14.08 -22.22 -6.89
C SER A 177 13.21 -21.46 -7.89
N ALA A 178 13.54 -20.22 -8.24
CA ALA A 178 12.66 -19.32 -8.98
C ALA A 178 12.47 -19.64 -10.48
N ARG A 179 13.38 -20.39 -11.10
CA ARG A 179 13.42 -20.55 -12.57
C ARG A 179 12.36 -21.48 -13.18
N ASN A 180 11.78 -22.41 -12.40
CA ASN A 180 11.05 -23.54 -12.97
C ASN A 180 9.55 -23.61 -12.61
N LEU A 181 9.00 -22.63 -11.89
CA LEU A 181 7.59 -22.67 -11.49
C LEU A 181 6.88 -21.34 -11.80
N PRO A 182 5.77 -21.35 -12.58
CA PRO A 182 4.92 -20.18 -12.72
C PRO A 182 4.42 -19.74 -11.33
N GLY A 183 4.53 -18.44 -11.00
CA GLY A 183 4.07 -17.88 -9.73
C GLY A 183 5.17 -17.47 -8.73
N LYS A 184 6.41 -17.98 -8.82
CA LYS A 184 7.48 -17.62 -7.85
C LYS A 184 7.88 -16.14 -7.87
N HIS A 185 7.74 -15.46 -9.01
CA HIS A 185 7.98 -14.02 -9.12
C HIS A 185 6.91 -13.21 -8.35
N VAL A 186 5.68 -13.71 -8.26
CA VAL A 186 4.60 -13.11 -7.45
C VAL A 186 4.91 -13.28 -5.98
N GLU A 187 5.34 -14.47 -5.55
CA GLU A 187 5.73 -14.71 -4.16
C GLU A 187 6.91 -13.83 -3.73
N LEU A 188 7.92 -13.68 -4.60
CA LEU A 188 9.04 -12.77 -4.37
C LEU A 188 8.57 -11.31 -4.26
N PHE A 189 7.64 -10.89 -5.12
CA PHE A 189 7.04 -9.56 -5.05
C PHE A 189 6.26 -9.36 -3.74
N ARG A 190 5.46 -10.32 -3.28
CA ARG A 190 4.74 -10.26 -1.99
C ARG A 190 5.69 -10.07 -0.81
N ARG A 191 6.77 -10.85 -0.76
CA ARG A 191 7.81 -10.71 0.29
C ARG A 191 8.50 -9.35 0.26
N LEU A 192 8.64 -8.75 -0.92
CA LEU A 192 9.18 -7.41 -1.06
C LEU A 192 8.15 -6.36 -0.63
N GLN A 193 6.89 -6.51 -1.04
CA GLN A 193 5.79 -5.62 -0.71
C GLN A 193 5.62 -5.43 0.80
N ALA A 194 5.78 -6.49 1.58
CA ALA A 194 5.77 -6.43 3.04
C ALA A 194 6.74 -5.38 3.64
N LYS A 195 7.80 -4.97 2.91
CA LYS A 195 8.76 -3.96 3.38
C LYS A 195 8.26 -2.52 3.30
N TRP A 196 7.29 -2.23 2.43
CA TRP A 196 6.74 -0.87 2.28
C TRP A 196 5.23 -0.77 2.53
N GLN A 197 4.53 -1.91 2.58
CA GLN A 197 3.09 -1.97 2.78
C GLN A 197 2.65 -1.35 4.10
N CYS A 198 3.46 -1.43 5.15
CA CYS A 198 3.17 -0.77 6.43
C CYS A 198 3.13 0.76 6.27
N PHE A 199 4.06 1.36 5.53
CA PHE A 199 4.07 2.80 5.28
C PHE A 199 2.85 3.24 4.48
N ASP A 200 2.46 2.48 3.45
CA ASP A 200 1.24 2.73 2.69
C ASP A 200 -0.02 2.62 3.57
N ALA A 201 -0.13 1.55 4.35
CA ALA A 201 -1.25 1.36 5.26
C ALA A 201 -1.40 2.50 6.27
N TYR A 202 -0.32 2.88 6.95
CA TYR A 202 -0.36 3.97 7.92
C TYR A 202 -0.53 5.34 7.27
N ALA A 203 -0.08 5.55 6.03
CA ALA A 203 -0.37 6.78 5.30
C ALA A 203 -1.89 6.98 5.13
N ARG A 204 -2.63 5.91 4.78
CA ARG A 204 -4.10 5.94 4.66
C ARG A 204 -4.78 6.19 6.00
N VAL A 205 -4.34 5.51 7.05
CA VAL A 205 -4.88 5.70 8.41
C VAL A 205 -4.65 7.14 8.89
N CYS A 206 -3.44 7.69 8.68
CA CYS A 206 -3.13 9.07 9.05
C CYS A 206 -3.96 10.07 8.25
N MET A 207 -4.19 9.82 6.96
CA MET A 207 -5.07 10.66 6.14
C MET A 207 -6.52 10.64 6.67
N ALA A 208 -7.06 9.47 6.99
CA ALA A 208 -8.40 9.33 7.54
C ALA A 208 -8.54 10.02 8.91
N ILE A 209 -7.57 9.82 9.82
CA ILE A 209 -7.56 10.49 11.13
C ILE A 209 -7.44 12.01 10.94
N GLY A 210 -6.54 12.46 10.06
CA GLY A 210 -6.36 13.88 9.74
C GLY A 210 -7.62 14.54 9.19
N ALA A 211 -8.34 13.87 8.28
CA ALA A 211 -9.60 14.35 7.74
C ALA A 211 -10.70 14.45 8.81
N ASN A 212 -10.80 13.46 9.70
CA ASN A 212 -11.75 13.50 10.83
C ASN A 212 -11.43 14.64 11.82
N GLN A 213 -10.14 14.89 12.11
CA GLN A 213 -9.72 16.01 12.94
C GLN A 213 -10.01 17.37 12.28
N LEU A 214 -9.82 17.46 10.96
CA LEU A 214 -10.15 18.67 10.20
C LEU A 214 -11.65 18.96 10.25
N LEU A 215 -12.49 17.91 10.15
CA LEU A 215 -13.93 18.03 10.26
C LEU A 215 -14.35 18.50 11.66
N LEU A 216 -13.74 17.96 12.74
CA LEU A 216 -13.97 18.43 14.10
C LEU A 216 -13.56 19.91 14.28
N GLY A 217 -12.46 20.32 13.63
CA GLY A 217 -12.05 21.72 13.58
C GLY A 217 -13.09 22.61 12.89
N LEU A 218 -13.64 22.17 11.76
CA LEU A 218 -14.73 22.87 11.07
C LEU A 218 -16.00 22.95 11.92
N GLU A 219 -16.38 21.88 12.63
CA GLU A 219 -17.50 21.90 13.57
C GLU A 219 -17.29 22.93 14.68
N ALA A 220 -16.10 22.97 15.30
CA ALA A 220 -15.78 23.95 16.33
C ALA A 220 -15.82 25.38 15.78
N TRP A 221 -15.37 25.60 14.55
CA TRP A 221 -15.44 26.89 13.86
C TRP A 221 -16.89 27.32 13.57
N ILE A 222 -17.74 26.38 13.15
CA ILE A 222 -19.19 26.61 12.95
C ILE A 222 -19.85 27.05 14.26
N VAL A 223 -19.51 26.42 15.39
CA VAL A 223 -20.01 26.80 16.72
C VAL A 223 -19.64 28.24 17.04
N ILE A 224 -18.37 28.61 16.81
CA ILE A 224 -17.86 29.96 17.07
C ILE A 224 -18.61 30.99 16.23
N ILE A 225 -18.67 30.81 14.91
CA ILE A 225 -19.29 31.78 14.02
C ILE A 225 -20.81 31.88 14.23
N SER A 226 -21.50 30.74 14.27
CA SER A 226 -22.97 30.73 14.30
C SER A 226 -23.52 31.25 15.63
N LEU A 227 -22.88 30.90 16.75
CA LEU A 227 -23.35 31.31 18.08
C LEU A 227 -22.80 32.66 18.53
N LEU A 228 -21.54 32.99 18.23
CA LEU A 228 -20.92 34.21 18.76
C LEU A 228 -21.00 35.38 17.79
N THR A 229 -20.94 35.13 16.47
CA THR A 229 -21.03 36.20 15.46
C THR A 229 -22.48 36.46 15.05
N TYR A 230 -23.23 35.40 14.75
CA TYR A 230 -24.60 35.53 14.23
C TYR A 230 -25.70 35.39 15.29
N SER A 231 -25.38 34.85 16.47
CA SER A 231 -26.37 34.61 17.54
C SER A 231 -27.56 33.73 17.09
N CYS A 232 -27.35 32.84 16.12
CA CYS A 232 -28.38 31.97 15.54
C CYS A 232 -28.16 30.49 15.93
N PRO A 233 -28.73 30.02 17.05
CA PRO A 233 -28.53 28.64 17.51
C PRO A 233 -29.11 27.59 16.58
N SER A 234 -30.23 27.88 15.90
CA SER A 234 -30.85 26.95 14.95
C SER A 234 -29.91 26.60 13.78
N ILE A 235 -29.25 27.61 13.21
CA ILE A 235 -28.26 27.42 12.12
C ILE A 235 -27.08 26.60 12.63
N CYS A 236 -26.58 26.91 13.84
CA CYS A 236 -25.49 26.15 14.45
C CYS A 236 -25.79 24.66 14.55
N PHE A 237 -26.94 24.30 15.16
CA PHE A 237 -27.31 22.89 15.34
C PHE A 237 -27.60 22.17 14.01
N ALA A 238 -28.19 22.87 13.03
CA ALA A 238 -28.43 22.30 11.70
C ALA A 238 -27.10 21.99 10.97
N LEU A 239 -26.14 22.90 11.02
CA LEU A 239 -24.82 22.71 10.41
C LEU A 239 -23.99 21.64 11.15
N LEU A 240 -24.03 21.63 12.49
CA LEU A 240 -23.40 20.56 13.28
C LEU A 240 -23.97 19.20 12.93
N PHE A 241 -25.30 19.07 12.84
CA PHE A 241 -25.93 17.82 12.45
C PHE A 241 -25.48 17.35 11.06
N ALA A 242 -25.44 18.27 10.09
CA ALA A 242 -24.97 17.97 8.74
C ALA A 242 -23.50 17.52 8.70
N MET A 243 -22.62 18.22 9.43
CA MET A 243 -21.19 17.85 9.50
C MET A 243 -20.98 16.53 10.24
N SER A 244 -21.67 16.30 11.35
CA SER A 244 -21.58 15.04 12.10
C SER A 244 -22.09 13.85 11.28
N PHE A 245 -23.11 14.06 10.44
CA PHE A 245 -23.55 13.03 9.48
C PHE A 245 -22.48 12.76 8.40
N GLY A 246 -21.80 13.82 7.92
CA GLY A 246 -20.64 13.67 7.03
C GLY A 246 -19.50 12.88 7.67
N GLY A 247 -19.19 13.13 8.94
CA GLY A 247 -18.19 12.39 9.71
C GLY A 247 -18.58 10.92 9.89
N LEU A 248 -19.87 10.64 10.15
CA LEU A 248 -20.39 9.29 10.20
C LEU A 248 -20.24 8.57 8.86
N ALA A 249 -20.58 9.23 7.75
CA ALA A 249 -20.44 8.68 6.41
C ALA A 249 -18.98 8.36 6.08
N LEU A 250 -18.04 9.26 6.39
CA LEU A 250 -16.60 9.01 6.22
C LEU A 250 -16.14 7.82 7.05
N ALA A 251 -16.59 7.70 8.30
CA ALA A 251 -16.23 6.58 9.17
C ALA A 251 -16.71 5.23 8.63
N TYR A 252 -17.90 5.18 8.05
CA TYR A 252 -18.42 3.97 7.40
C TYR A 252 -17.65 3.58 6.14
N LEU A 253 -17.08 4.57 5.43
CA LEU A 253 -16.23 4.31 4.28
C LEU A 253 -14.83 3.84 4.70
N ASP A 254 -14.28 4.41 5.77
CA ASP A 254 -12.90 4.20 6.20
C ASP A 254 -12.72 2.96 7.09
N ILE A 255 -13.67 2.67 7.99
CA ILE A 255 -13.56 1.58 8.97
C ILE A 255 -14.32 0.35 8.47
N ALA A 256 -13.63 -0.79 8.40
CA ALA A 256 -14.19 -2.09 8.07
C ALA A 256 -14.16 -3.04 9.28
N HIS A 257 -15.04 -4.04 9.27
CA HIS A 257 -15.13 -5.11 10.29
C HIS A 257 -15.40 -4.66 11.73
N LEU A 258 -15.59 -3.36 11.97
CA LEU A 258 -16.16 -2.88 13.21
C LEU A 258 -17.69 -2.91 13.05
N GLY A 259 -18.41 -3.57 13.96
CA GLY A 259 -19.87 -3.63 13.86
C GLY A 259 -20.48 -2.23 13.81
N ASP A 260 -21.50 -2.03 13.00
CA ASP A 260 -22.13 -0.73 12.70
C ASP A 260 -22.41 0.10 13.95
N TRP A 261 -22.91 -0.54 15.00
CA TRP A 261 -23.17 0.10 16.28
C TRP A 261 -21.92 0.75 16.91
N LYS A 262 -20.76 0.09 16.82
CA LYS A 262 -19.50 0.61 17.36
C LYS A 262 -18.98 1.79 16.53
N ILE A 263 -19.17 1.76 15.21
CA ILE A 263 -18.83 2.88 14.32
C ILE A 263 -19.69 4.09 14.67
N CYS A 264 -21.02 3.89 14.76
CA CYS A 264 -21.95 4.93 15.21
C CYS A 264 -21.57 5.50 16.57
N LEU A 265 -21.31 4.64 17.57
CA LEU A 265 -20.92 5.08 18.91
C LEU A 265 -19.62 5.88 18.89
N LEU A 266 -18.61 5.42 18.14
CA LEU A 266 -17.33 6.12 18.01
C LEU A 266 -17.53 7.51 17.40
N GLN A 267 -18.37 7.63 16.37
CA GLN A 267 -18.62 8.93 15.73
C GLN A 267 -19.51 9.85 16.56
N LEU A 268 -20.51 9.32 17.27
CA LEU A 268 -21.28 10.09 18.25
C LEU A 268 -20.37 10.65 19.36
N CYS A 269 -19.41 9.85 19.85
CA CYS A 269 -18.39 10.32 20.78
C CYS A 269 -17.47 11.39 20.17
N GLY A 270 -17.20 11.32 18.86
CA GLY A 270 -16.39 12.30 18.14
C GLY A 270 -17.06 13.65 17.95
N ALA A 271 -18.36 13.66 17.67
CA ALA A 271 -19.16 14.88 17.54
C ALA A 271 -19.49 15.53 18.90
N ALA A 272 -19.60 14.72 19.95
CA ALA A 272 -20.05 15.17 21.28
C ALA A 272 -19.32 16.40 21.85
N PRO A 273 -17.99 16.60 21.71
CA PRO A 273 -17.31 17.80 22.20
C PRO A 273 -17.87 19.11 21.63
N CYS A 274 -18.18 19.14 20.32
CA CYS A 274 -18.76 20.32 19.66
C CYS A 274 -20.22 20.53 20.06
N TRP A 275 -21.00 19.46 20.23
CA TRP A 275 -22.37 19.54 20.73
C TRP A 275 -22.43 20.05 22.18
N ILE A 276 -21.57 19.54 23.06
CA ILE A 276 -21.47 20.00 24.45
C ILE A 276 -21.04 21.47 24.48
N ALA A 277 -20.06 21.87 23.66
CA ALA A 277 -19.65 23.25 23.53
C ALA A 277 -20.80 24.17 23.08
N ALA A 278 -21.54 23.77 22.04
CA ALA A 278 -22.68 24.53 21.53
C ALA A 278 -23.78 24.71 22.59
N VAL A 279 -24.18 23.62 23.25
CA VAL A 279 -25.19 23.66 24.32
C VAL A 279 -24.71 24.51 25.49
N SER A 280 -23.44 24.43 25.87
CA SER A 280 -22.85 25.21 26.96
C SER A 280 -22.88 26.71 26.67
N ILE A 281 -22.61 27.11 25.42
CA ILE A 281 -22.67 28.52 25.00
C ILE A 281 -24.12 29.01 24.94
N VAL A 282 -25.05 28.17 24.48
CA VAL A 282 -26.49 28.52 24.41
C VAL A 282 -27.10 28.69 25.80
N ALA A 283 -26.73 27.82 26.75
CA ALA A 283 -27.21 27.85 28.14
C ALA A 283 -26.53 28.91 29.01
N CYS A 284 -25.46 29.54 28.52
CA CYS A 284 -24.71 30.57 29.21
C CYS A 284 -25.55 31.85 29.39
N GLU A 285 -25.35 32.56 30.51
CA GLU A 285 -25.93 33.88 30.73
C GLU A 285 -25.44 34.87 29.67
N LYS A 286 -26.40 35.54 29.03
CA LYS A 286 -26.16 36.56 28.02
C LYS A 286 -26.38 37.93 28.63
N ASP A 287 -25.53 38.87 28.25
CA ASP A 287 -25.69 40.29 28.59
C ASP A 287 -26.98 40.85 27.94
N ALA A 288 -27.41 42.05 28.33
CA ALA A 288 -28.58 42.74 27.79
C ALA A 288 -28.52 42.90 26.25
N GLN A 289 -27.31 42.88 25.67
CA GLN A 289 -27.08 42.90 24.22
C GLN A 289 -27.17 41.51 23.54
N GLY A 290 -27.51 40.46 24.29
CA GLY A 290 -27.55 39.08 23.81
C GLY A 290 -26.16 38.45 23.58
N LYS A 291 -25.08 39.12 24.00
CA LYS A 291 -23.70 38.63 23.88
C LYS A 291 -23.31 37.79 25.10
N VAL A 292 -22.46 36.80 24.88
CA VAL A 292 -21.90 35.98 25.97
C VAL A 292 -21.02 36.85 26.87
N SER A 293 -21.30 36.89 28.16
CA SER A 293 -20.48 37.64 29.12
C SER A 293 -19.06 37.04 29.19
N PRO A 294 -17.99 37.86 29.18
CA PRO A 294 -16.62 37.35 29.28
C PRO A 294 -16.32 36.68 30.63
N GLU A 295 -17.09 37.00 31.67
CA GLU A 295 -16.95 36.43 33.01
C GLU A 295 -17.74 35.14 33.20
N ALA A 296 -18.46 34.70 32.16
CA ALA A 296 -19.26 33.49 32.24
C ALA A 296 -18.40 32.25 32.51
N LYS A 297 -18.87 31.43 33.44
CA LYS A 297 -18.24 30.16 33.79
C LYS A 297 -18.79 29.06 32.90
N PHE A 298 -17.91 28.24 32.33
CA PHE A 298 -18.27 27.10 31.49
C PHE A 298 -17.95 25.79 32.20
N PRO A 299 -18.82 25.30 33.12
CA PRO A 299 -18.54 24.11 33.92
C PRO A 299 -18.38 22.83 33.07
N ALA A 300 -18.95 22.80 31.87
CA ALA A 300 -18.83 21.68 30.94
C ALA A 300 -17.53 21.66 30.12
N SER A 301 -16.69 22.71 30.20
CA SER A 301 -15.43 22.79 29.44
C SER A 301 -14.51 21.56 29.62
N PRO A 302 -14.24 21.07 30.85
CA PRO A 302 -13.40 19.88 31.05
C PRO A 302 -13.98 18.63 30.39
N LEU A 303 -15.32 18.50 30.36
CA LEU A 303 -16.00 17.36 29.75
C LEU A 303 -15.78 17.33 28.24
N CYS A 304 -15.79 18.49 27.56
CA CYS A 304 -15.52 18.56 26.12
C CYS A 304 -14.15 17.95 25.78
N PHE A 305 -13.10 18.33 26.51
CA PHE A 305 -11.74 17.82 26.28
C PHE A 305 -11.60 16.35 26.63
N LEU A 306 -12.24 15.90 27.72
CA LEU A 306 -12.22 14.49 28.11
C LEU A 306 -12.86 13.61 27.04
N VAL A 307 -14.02 14.02 26.52
CA VAL A 307 -14.72 13.28 25.46
C VAL A 307 -13.91 13.29 24.16
N ALA A 308 -13.33 14.43 23.78
CA ALA A 308 -12.46 14.52 22.61
C ALA A 308 -11.24 13.58 22.73
N LEU A 309 -10.62 13.52 23.92
CA LEU A 309 -9.50 12.64 24.21
C LEU A 309 -9.91 11.16 24.12
N LEU A 310 -11.04 10.79 24.73
CA LEU A 310 -11.55 9.41 24.70
C LEU A 310 -11.90 8.96 23.28
N TRP A 311 -12.50 9.85 22.48
CA TRP A 311 -12.77 9.59 21.07
C TRP A 311 -11.48 9.36 20.29
N PHE A 312 -10.49 10.24 20.48
CA PHE A 312 -9.21 10.14 19.79
C PHE A 312 -8.43 8.87 20.17
N GLU A 313 -8.39 8.53 21.45
CA GLU A 313 -7.86 7.25 21.94
C GLU A 313 -8.62 6.06 21.33
N GLY A 314 -9.94 6.17 21.19
CA GLY A 314 -10.76 5.20 20.47
C GLY A 314 -10.31 4.99 19.02
N LEU A 315 -10.05 6.08 18.28
CA LEU A 315 -9.51 6.01 16.92
C LEU A 315 -8.12 5.38 16.88
N LEU A 316 -7.23 5.71 17.81
CA LEU A 316 -5.90 5.10 17.90
C LEU A 316 -5.97 3.59 18.18
N ARG A 317 -6.92 3.15 19.01
CA ARG A 317 -7.17 1.71 19.25
C ARG A 317 -7.76 1.00 18.04
N VAL A 318 -8.53 1.69 17.21
CA VAL A 318 -8.98 1.15 15.92
C VAL A 318 -7.80 1.04 14.94
N ALA A 319 -6.88 2.00 14.98
CA ALA A 319 -5.64 2.01 14.19
C ALA A 319 -4.53 1.09 14.70
N TRP A 320 -4.73 0.39 15.83
CA TRP A 320 -3.72 -0.47 16.42
C TRP A 320 -3.34 -1.63 15.48
N PRO A 321 -2.04 -1.98 15.37
CA PRO A 321 -1.59 -3.07 14.51
C PRO A 321 -2.18 -4.42 14.93
N SER A 322 -2.53 -5.25 13.94
CA SER A 322 -2.84 -6.66 14.18
C SER A 322 -1.57 -7.45 14.52
N ASN A 323 -1.69 -8.56 15.24
CA ASN A 323 -0.57 -9.47 15.58
C ASN A 323 -0.11 -10.36 14.39
N ASP A 324 -0.45 -9.98 13.17
CA ASP A 324 -0.05 -10.70 11.96
C ASP A 324 1.39 -10.35 11.57
N GLU A 325 2.01 -11.18 10.71
CA GLU A 325 3.40 -11.03 10.25
C GLU A 325 3.70 -9.62 9.69
N ALA A 326 2.72 -8.99 9.04
CA ALA A 326 2.86 -7.66 8.44
C ALA A 326 2.48 -6.49 9.39
N THR A 327 2.02 -6.76 10.62
CA THR A 327 1.59 -5.76 11.63
C THR A 327 0.71 -4.63 11.08
N LEU A 328 -0.25 -4.96 10.20
CA LEU A 328 -1.08 -3.97 9.49
C LEU A 328 -2.33 -3.57 10.29
N PRO A 329 -2.80 -2.31 10.16
CA PRO A 329 -4.06 -1.83 10.75
C PRO A 329 -5.28 -2.30 9.92
N ARG A 330 -5.60 -3.60 10.00
CA ARG A 330 -6.64 -4.27 9.18
C ARG A 330 -8.07 -3.77 9.40
N ARG A 331 -8.32 -3.01 10.47
CA ARG A 331 -9.65 -2.42 10.74
C ARG A 331 -10.01 -1.27 9.79
N PHE A 332 -9.05 -0.76 9.03
CA PHE A 332 -9.33 0.24 8.01
C PHE A 332 -9.60 -0.43 6.67
N ARG A 333 -10.75 -0.14 6.07
CA ARG A 333 -11.17 -0.68 4.78
C ARG A 333 -10.15 -0.40 3.68
N ALA A 334 -9.60 0.81 3.69
CA ALA A 334 -8.56 1.22 2.75
C ALA A 334 -7.30 0.33 2.86
N VAL A 335 -7.04 -0.30 4.00
CA VAL A 335 -5.87 -1.17 4.24
C VAL A 335 -6.15 -2.60 3.76
N LEU A 336 -7.40 -3.06 3.77
CA LEU A 336 -7.77 -4.40 3.29
C LEU A 336 -7.43 -4.56 1.80
N PHE A 337 -7.77 -3.56 0.98
CA PHE A 337 -7.49 -3.56 -0.46
C PHE A 337 -6.02 -3.30 -0.83
N LEU A 338 -5.09 -3.42 0.13
CA LEU A 338 -3.65 -3.40 -0.15
C LEU A 338 -3.12 -4.74 -0.65
N ASP A 339 -3.64 -5.82 -0.08
CA ASP A 339 -3.18 -7.16 -0.42
C ASP A 339 -4.12 -7.79 -1.43
N VAL A 340 -3.91 -7.45 -2.71
CA VAL A 340 -4.67 -8.00 -3.85
C VAL A 340 -4.61 -9.54 -3.89
N PHE A 341 -3.61 -10.14 -3.25
CA PHE A 341 -3.38 -11.59 -3.26
C PHE A 341 -3.84 -12.30 -1.98
N ALA A 342 -4.17 -11.58 -0.90
CA ALA A 342 -4.69 -12.21 0.32
C ALA A 342 -6.11 -12.72 0.14
N ASP A 343 -6.97 -11.94 -0.52
CA ASP A 343 -8.39 -12.29 -0.67
C ASP A 343 -8.57 -13.56 -1.51
N ALA A 344 -7.70 -13.80 -2.49
CA ALA A 344 -7.75 -15.00 -3.33
C ALA A 344 -7.49 -16.30 -2.55
N GLY A 345 -6.78 -16.24 -1.41
CA GLY A 345 -6.50 -17.43 -0.59
C GLY A 345 -7.52 -17.69 0.53
N LEU A 346 -8.31 -16.67 0.91
CA LEU A 346 -9.30 -16.80 1.98
C LEU A 346 -10.54 -17.57 1.54
N GLU A 347 -10.93 -17.46 0.25
CA GLU A 347 -12.04 -18.25 -0.31
C GLU A 347 -11.71 -19.75 -0.31
N ASP A 348 -10.46 -20.11 -0.61
CA ASP A 348 -10.02 -21.51 -0.60
C ASP A 348 -10.06 -22.09 0.82
N ALA A 349 -9.54 -21.37 1.82
CA ALA A 349 -9.56 -21.83 3.22
C ALA A 349 -10.99 -21.93 3.79
N ALA A 350 -11.86 -20.96 3.49
CA ALA A 350 -13.26 -21.01 3.91
C ALA A 350 -14.02 -22.16 3.23
N SER A 351 -13.67 -22.49 1.98
CA SER A 351 -14.24 -23.63 1.27
C SER A 351 -13.74 -24.97 1.81
N GLU A 352 -12.49 -25.06 2.27
CA GLU A 352 -11.93 -26.24 2.93
C GLU A 352 -12.59 -26.48 4.30
N ASP A 353 -12.76 -25.44 5.12
CA ASP A 353 -13.47 -25.55 6.40
C ASP A 353 -14.94 -25.95 6.20
N HIS A 354 -15.61 -25.41 5.17
CA HIS A 354 -16.95 -25.84 4.80
C HIS A 354 -17.00 -27.27 4.27
N ALA A 355 -16.00 -27.71 3.48
CA ALA A 355 -15.91 -29.08 2.99
C ALA A 355 -15.59 -30.08 4.11
N GLU A 356 -14.78 -29.71 5.09
CA GLU A 356 -14.44 -30.52 6.25
C GLU A 356 -15.63 -30.62 7.22
N ASN A 357 -16.37 -29.54 7.47
CA ASN A 357 -17.63 -29.60 8.23
C ASN A 357 -18.78 -30.30 7.46
N SER A 358 -18.72 -30.35 6.12
CA SER A 358 -19.73 -31.05 5.30
C SER A 358 -19.45 -32.55 5.16
N ARG A 359 -18.26 -33.03 5.56
CA ARG A 359 -18.03 -34.46 5.76
C ARG A 359 -18.78 -34.90 7.02
N ALA A 360 -20.06 -35.22 6.83
CA ALA A 360 -20.86 -35.86 7.86
C ALA A 360 -20.07 -37.04 8.47
N PRO A 361 -20.06 -37.18 9.81
CA PRO A 361 -19.32 -38.26 10.46
C PRO A 361 -19.78 -39.58 9.86
N THR A 362 -18.88 -40.26 9.16
CA THR A 362 -19.14 -41.57 8.60
C THR A 362 -19.59 -42.48 9.75
N SER A 363 -20.76 -43.07 9.58
CA SER A 363 -21.53 -43.86 10.57
C SER A 363 -20.77 -45.03 11.22
N GLY A 364 -19.51 -45.29 10.83
CA GLY A 364 -18.62 -46.25 11.47
C GLY A 364 -17.96 -45.77 12.77
N GLU A 365 -17.82 -44.46 13.01
CA GLU A 365 -17.18 -43.96 14.25
C GLU A 365 -18.10 -43.99 15.47
N LEU A 366 -19.43 -43.89 15.28
CA LEU A 366 -20.39 -44.06 16.37
C LEU A 366 -20.43 -45.49 16.93
N GLN A 367 -20.01 -46.49 16.16
CA GLN A 367 -20.07 -47.89 16.57
C GLN A 367 -18.85 -48.33 17.41
N ARG A 368 -17.76 -47.56 17.42
CA ARG A 368 -16.58 -47.82 18.28
C ARG A 368 -16.68 -47.20 19.67
N GLN A 369 -17.44 -46.14 19.85
CA GLN A 369 -17.60 -45.53 21.19
C GLN A 369 -18.60 -46.29 22.08
N THR A 370 -19.44 -47.15 21.52
CA THR A 370 -20.43 -47.92 22.29
C THR A 370 -19.95 -49.31 22.71
N SER A 371 -18.82 -49.83 22.19
CA SER A 371 -18.32 -51.17 22.53
C SER A 371 -17.23 -51.22 23.60
N GLY A 372 -16.83 -50.08 24.18
CA GLY A 372 -15.77 -49.99 25.20
C GLY A 372 -16.28 -49.86 26.64
N ALA A 373 -17.59 -49.85 26.85
CA ALA A 373 -18.24 -49.71 28.15
C ALA A 373 -19.04 -50.97 28.49
N SER A 374 -18.33 -52.08 28.71
CA SER A 374 -18.89 -53.30 29.30
C SER A 374 -17.79 -54.14 29.91
#